data_AF-A0A7X6HQ17-F1
#
_entry.id   AF-A0A7X6HQ17-F1
#
_cell.length_a   1.000
_cell.length_b   1.000
_cell.length_c   1.000
_cell.angle_alpha   90.00
_cell.angle_beta   90.00
_cell.angle_gamma   90.00
#
_symmetry.space_group_name_H-M   'P 1'
#
loop_
_entity.id
_entity.type
_entity.pdbx_description
1 polymer ?
#
loop_
_entity_poly.entity_id
_entity_poly.type
_entity_poly.pdbx_seq_one_letter_code
_entity_poly.pdbx_strand_id
1 'polypeptide(L)'
;MSGIDRELTLETRTSLIDKHLPGTKKAASELESEGIVHLFNDRETMERVAAEIKSRGERTGADDPEDNYERYGLYFSEPIGYILKADGTRIPLEYGEIKIKKTTGKYHVIPRTRPRTSY
;
A
#
# COMPACT_ATOMS: atom_id res chain seq x y z
N MET A 1 21.86 -3.35 2.81
CA MET A 1 20.39 -3.52 2.86
C MET A 1 19.85 -3.17 1.49
N SER A 2 18.86 -3.90 0.97
CA SER A 2 18.20 -3.60 -0.33
C SER A 2 17.06 -2.58 -0.23
N GLY A 3 16.78 -2.08 0.98
CA GLY A 3 15.72 -1.11 1.25
C GLY A 3 16.00 0.31 0.73
N ILE A 4 15.22 1.25 1.23
CA ILE A 4 15.23 2.64 0.74
C ILE A 4 16.27 3.44 1.53
N ASP A 5 17.43 3.68 0.92
CA ASP A 5 18.55 4.41 1.54
C ASP A 5 18.42 5.94 1.36
N ARG A 6 17.27 6.49 1.78
CA ARG A 6 17.03 7.93 1.89
C ARG A 6 15.88 8.22 2.84
N GLU A 7 15.84 9.46 3.36
CA GLU A 7 14.71 9.91 4.17
C GLU A 7 13.44 10.01 3.33
N LEU A 8 12.32 9.52 3.89
CA LEU A 8 11.00 9.55 3.25
C LEU A 8 9.98 10.20 4.18
N THR A 9 9.21 11.13 3.64
CA THR A 9 8.13 11.78 4.39
C THR A 9 6.82 11.05 4.15
N LEU A 10 6.13 10.64 5.22
CA LEU A 10 4.80 10.06 5.10
C LEU A 10 3.85 11.11 4.52
N GLU A 11 3.00 10.69 3.60
CA GLU A 11 1.93 11.53 3.10
C GLU A 11 0.97 11.91 4.24
N THR A 12 0.67 13.20 4.38
CA THR A 12 -0.13 13.73 5.49
C THR A 12 -1.61 13.81 5.15
N ARG A 13 -2.00 13.57 3.89
CA ARG A 13 -3.40 13.49 3.48
C ARG A 13 -4.06 12.28 4.13
N THR A 14 -4.88 12.54 5.15
CA THR A 14 -5.62 11.51 5.89
C THR A 14 -6.40 10.59 4.95
N SER A 15 -6.97 11.11 3.86
CA SER A 15 -7.72 10.31 2.87
C SER A 15 -6.91 9.22 2.17
N LEU A 16 -5.59 9.36 2.02
CA LEU A 16 -4.74 8.33 1.43
C LEU A 16 -4.36 7.22 2.41
N ILE A 17 -4.44 7.53 3.71
CA ILE A 17 -4.22 6.57 4.79
C ILE A 17 -5.54 5.86 5.10
N ASP A 18 -6.60 6.61 5.34
CA ASP A 18 -7.90 6.11 5.78
C ASP A 18 -8.53 5.15 4.77
N LYS A 19 -8.30 5.35 3.47
CA LYS A 19 -8.81 4.44 2.43
C LYS A 19 -8.28 3.00 2.54
N HIS A 20 -7.22 2.80 3.31
CA HIS A 20 -6.61 1.50 3.57
C HIS A 20 -6.80 1.01 5.01
N LEU A 21 -7.64 1.69 5.81
CA LEU A 21 -7.94 1.29 7.18
C LEU A 21 -9.41 0.88 7.32
N PRO A 22 -9.70 -0.19 8.08
CA PRO A 22 -11.06 -0.63 8.31
C PRO A 22 -11.86 0.42 9.11
N GLY A 23 -13.16 0.50 8.85
CA GLY A 23 -14.09 1.35 9.61
C GLY A 23 -13.99 2.85 9.33
N THR A 24 -13.14 3.29 8.39
CA THR A 24 -13.09 4.71 8.01
C THR A 24 -14.19 5.05 7.00
N LYS A 25 -14.68 6.30 7.06
CA LYS A 25 -15.63 6.82 6.05
C LYS A 25 -15.06 6.76 4.64
N LYS A 26 -13.73 6.93 4.51
CA LYS A 26 -13.08 6.89 3.21
C LYS A 26 -13.04 5.48 2.64
N ALA A 27 -12.71 4.46 3.45
CA ALA A 27 -12.76 3.07 3.01
C ALA A 27 -14.18 2.64 2.61
N ALA A 28 -15.20 3.07 3.36
CA ALA A 28 -16.60 2.84 3.01
C ALA A 28 -16.98 3.47 1.67
N SER A 29 -16.61 4.74 1.46
CA SER A 29 -16.86 5.44 0.20
C SER A 29 -16.16 4.79 -1.00
N GLU A 30 -14.95 4.26 -0.85
CA GLU A 30 -14.25 3.54 -1.92
C GLU A 30 -14.91 2.19 -2.23
N LEU A 31 -15.38 1.49 -1.19
CA LEU A 31 -16.14 0.26 -1.36
C LEU A 31 -17.46 0.50 -2.11
N GLU A 32 -18.16 1.59 -1.79
CA GLU A 32 -19.39 2.00 -2.46
C GLU A 32 -19.17 2.38 -3.93
N SER A 33 -18.07 3.09 -4.25
CA SER A 33 -17.82 3.56 -5.61
C SER A 33 -17.19 2.51 -6.53
N GLU A 34 -16.23 1.73 -6.03
CA GLU A 34 -15.45 0.78 -6.82
C GLU A 34 -15.94 -0.67 -6.68
N GLY A 35 -16.83 -0.94 -5.72
CA GLY A 35 -17.28 -2.29 -5.37
C GLY A 35 -16.21 -3.13 -4.64
N ILE A 36 -15.00 -2.60 -4.49
CA ILE A 36 -13.86 -3.23 -3.81
C ILE A 36 -13.01 -2.19 -3.06
N VAL A 37 -12.42 -2.59 -1.93
CA VAL A 37 -11.43 -1.78 -1.22
C VAL A 37 -10.30 -2.65 -0.67
N HIS A 38 -9.08 -2.13 -0.68
CA HIS A 38 -7.90 -2.81 -0.16
C HIS A 38 -7.58 -2.25 1.24
N LEU A 39 -7.63 -3.11 2.26
CA LEU A 39 -7.49 -2.72 3.65
C LEU A 39 -6.32 -3.45 4.30
N PHE A 40 -5.61 -2.78 5.20
CA PHE A 40 -4.80 -3.46 6.20
C PHE A 40 -5.69 -4.06 7.29
N ASN A 41 -5.15 -4.98 8.09
CA ASN A 41 -5.86 -5.49 9.27
C ASN A 41 -6.16 -4.36 10.26
N ASP A 42 -5.19 -3.46 10.44
CA ASP A 42 -5.24 -2.30 11.33
C ASP A 42 -4.12 -1.31 10.99
N ARG A 43 -4.07 -0.20 11.74
CA ARG A 43 -3.03 0.83 11.59
C ARG A 43 -1.64 0.33 12.00
N GLU A 44 -1.55 -0.49 13.04
CA GLU A 44 -0.28 -1.04 13.52
C GLU A 44 0.39 -1.90 12.43
N THR A 45 -0.39 -2.74 11.76
CA THR A 45 0.04 -3.54 10.62
C THR A 45 0.51 -2.67 9.47
N MET A 46 -0.21 -1.59 9.13
CA MET A 46 0.22 -0.63 8.11
C MET A 46 1.59 -0.02 8.45
N GLU A 47 1.78 0.41 9.70
CA GLU A 47 3.02 1.05 10.17
C GLU A 47 4.20 0.06 10.18
N ARG A 48 3.97 -1.18 10.65
CA ARG A 48 4.95 -2.27 10.58
C ARG A 48 5.36 -2.58 9.14
N VAL A 49 4.38 -2.73 8.24
CA VAL A 49 4.63 -2.97 6.81
C VAL A 49 5.46 -1.84 6.22
N ALA A 50 5.17 -0.58 6.57
CA ALA A 50 5.94 0.57 6.12
C ALA A 50 7.41 0.49 6.57
N ALA A 51 7.65 0.17 7.84
CA ALA A 51 8.98 0.06 8.40
C ALA A 51 9.79 -1.07 7.73
N GLU A 52 9.17 -2.23 7.51
CA GLU A 52 9.83 -3.36 6.86
C GLU A 52 10.18 -3.06 5.39
N ILE A 53 9.27 -2.44 4.63
CA ILE A 53 9.55 -2.07 3.23
C ILE A 53 10.67 -1.03 3.15
N LYS A 54 10.72 -0.07 4.07
CA LYS A 54 11.84 0.88 4.13
C LYS A 54 13.18 0.20 4.41
N SER A 55 13.19 -0.81 5.28
CA SER A 55 14.41 -1.53 5.68
C SER A 55 14.91 -2.50 4.60
N ARG A 56 14.02 -3.29 3.99
CA ARG A 56 14.38 -4.42 3.11
C ARG A 56 13.50 -4.60 1.87
N GLY A 57 12.57 -3.68 1.62
CA GLY A 57 11.68 -3.77 0.46
C GLY A 57 12.44 -3.65 -0.85
N GLU A 58 11.97 -4.36 -1.86
CA GLU A 58 12.60 -4.39 -3.19
C GLU A 58 11.93 -3.38 -4.10
N ARG A 59 12.73 -2.72 -4.96
CA ARG A 59 12.21 -1.80 -5.96
C ARG A 59 11.37 -2.58 -6.99
N THR A 60 10.14 -2.16 -7.19
CA THR A 60 9.19 -2.78 -8.14
C THR A 60 8.68 -1.77 -9.15
N GLY A 61 8.15 -2.25 -10.28
CA GLY A 61 7.62 -1.38 -11.34
C GLY A 61 8.66 -0.45 -11.97
N ALA A 62 9.95 -0.83 -11.96
CA ALA A 62 11.04 -0.01 -12.52
C ALA A 62 10.96 0.13 -14.06
N ASP A 63 10.22 -0.76 -14.72
CA ASP A 63 10.11 -0.84 -16.17
C ASP A 63 9.10 0.16 -16.77
N ASP A 64 8.42 0.96 -15.94
CA ASP A 64 7.50 2.03 -16.36
C ASP A 64 8.19 3.40 -16.22
N PRO A 65 8.82 3.93 -17.30
CA PRO A 65 9.52 5.21 -17.25
C PRO A 65 8.57 6.40 -17.03
N GLU A 66 7.30 6.24 -17.36
CA GLU A 66 6.25 7.26 -17.21
C GLU A 66 5.58 7.22 -15.81
N ASP A 67 5.84 6.19 -14.99
CA ASP A 67 5.30 6.13 -13.63
C ASP A 67 5.85 7.32 -12.82
N ASN A 68 4.96 8.25 -12.45
CA ASN A 68 5.29 9.37 -11.57
C ASN A 68 5.66 8.94 -10.14
N TYR A 69 5.70 7.64 -9.88
CA TYR A 69 5.97 7.06 -8.58
C TYR A 69 7.10 6.04 -8.64
N GLU A 70 7.90 6.02 -7.58
CA GLU A 70 8.74 4.87 -7.25
C GLU A 70 7.95 3.91 -6.36
N ARG A 71 8.17 2.62 -6.54
CA ARG A 71 7.51 1.58 -5.76
C ARG A 71 8.53 0.67 -5.13
N TYR A 72 8.30 0.37 -3.87
CA TYR A 72 9.05 -0.63 -3.13
C TYR A 72 8.03 -1.55 -2.49
N GLY A 73 8.29 -2.85 -2.47
CA GLY A 73 7.37 -3.76 -1.82
C GLY A 73 8.02 -5.04 -1.36
N LEU A 74 7.20 -5.83 -0.67
CA LEU A 74 7.65 -6.99 0.07
C LEU A 74 6.48 -7.95 0.29
N TYR A 75 6.74 -9.25 0.14
CA TYR A 75 5.82 -10.29 0.58
C TYR A 75 6.00 -10.58 2.07
N PHE A 76 4.88 -10.81 2.76
CA PHE A 76 4.81 -11.18 4.17
C PHE A 76 4.32 -12.63 4.27
N SER A 77 4.79 -13.36 5.29
CA SER A 77 4.40 -14.76 5.52
C SER A 77 2.97 -14.92 6.06
N GLU A 78 2.36 -13.82 6.50
CA GLU A 78 0.99 -13.79 7.00
C GLU A 78 0.21 -12.65 6.32
N PRO A 79 -1.11 -12.78 6.16
CA PRO A 79 -1.95 -11.72 5.61
C PRO A 79 -1.81 -10.42 6.41
N ILE A 80 -1.35 -9.37 5.75
CA ILE A 80 -1.23 -8.01 6.30
C ILE A 80 -2.54 -7.21 6.15
N GLY A 81 -3.51 -7.78 5.43
CA GLY A 81 -4.74 -7.11 5.07
C GLY A 81 -5.63 -7.99 4.22
N TYR A 82 -6.66 -7.37 3.65
CA TYR A 82 -7.62 -8.03 2.78
C TYR A 82 -8.24 -7.07 1.77
N ILE A 83 -8.66 -7.60 0.62
CA ILE A 83 -9.67 -6.95 -0.23
C ILE A 83 -11.03 -7.23 0.39
N LEU A 84 -11.82 -6.19 0.61
CA LEU A 84 -13.24 -6.29 0.91
C LEU A 84 -14.03 -5.98 -0.35
N LYS A 85 -14.93 -6.88 -0.74
CA LYS A 85 -15.88 -6.67 -1.84
C LYS A 85 -17.25 -6.22 -1.32
N ALA A 86 -18.05 -5.61 -2.18
CA ALA A 86 -19.40 -5.13 -1.83
C ALA A 86 -20.35 -6.24 -1.35
N ASP A 87 -20.11 -7.50 -1.76
CA ASP A 87 -20.85 -8.68 -1.30
C ASP A 87 -20.39 -9.19 0.08
N GLY A 88 -19.42 -8.52 0.72
CA GLY A 88 -18.84 -8.91 2.00
C GLY A 88 -17.68 -9.90 1.91
N THR A 89 -17.35 -10.41 0.72
CA THR A 89 -16.22 -11.31 0.51
C THR A 89 -14.90 -10.66 0.94
N ARG A 90 -14.05 -11.42 1.62
CA ARG A 90 -12.70 -11.01 2.01
C ARG A 90 -11.66 -11.89 1.35
N ILE A 91 -10.69 -11.27 0.67
CA ILE A 91 -9.55 -11.96 0.05
C ILE A 91 -8.27 -11.51 0.74
N PRO A 92 -7.46 -12.41 1.33
CA PRO A 92 -6.24 -12.02 2.03
C PRO A 92 -5.23 -11.33 1.12
N LEU A 93 -4.47 -10.39 1.70
CA LEU A 93 -3.39 -9.66 1.03
C LEU A 93 -2.09 -9.90 1.80
N GLU A 94 -1.07 -10.39 1.11
CA GLU A 94 0.23 -10.73 1.67
C GLU A 94 1.36 -9.86 1.11
N TYR A 95 1.06 -8.93 0.20
CA TYR A 95 2.05 -8.03 -0.40
C TYR A 95 1.83 -6.59 0.05
N GLY A 96 2.85 -5.98 0.64
CA GLY A 96 2.85 -4.55 0.96
C GLY A 96 3.60 -3.75 -0.10
N GLU A 97 3.10 -2.56 -0.44
CA GLU A 97 3.74 -1.63 -1.37
C GLU A 97 3.83 -0.22 -0.77
N ILE A 98 5.02 0.37 -0.76
CA ILE A 98 5.24 1.80 -0.58
C ILE A 98 5.25 2.46 -1.96
N LYS A 99 4.36 3.43 -2.15
CA LYS A 99 4.29 4.27 -3.35
C LYS A 99 4.80 5.68 -3.03
N ILE A 100 5.96 6.04 -3.58
CA ILE A 100 6.65 7.32 -3.35
C ILE A 100 6.43 8.22 -4.56
N LYS A 101 5.89 9.42 -4.36
CA LYS A 101 5.74 10.41 -5.44
C LYS A 101 7.11 11.01 -5.78
N LYS A 102 7.60 10.81 -7.01
CA LYS A 102 8.94 11.26 -7.45
C LYS A 102 9.15 12.76 -7.22
N THR A 103 8.12 13.59 -7.42
CA THR A 103 8.23 15.05 -7.31
C THR A 103 8.29 15.59 -5.89
N THR A 104 7.83 14.83 -4.88
CA THR A 104 7.75 15.34 -3.50
C THR A 104 8.44 14.43 -2.48
N GLY A 105 8.87 13.23 -2.86
CA GLY A 105 9.40 12.23 -1.92
C GLY A 105 8.36 11.70 -0.92
N LYS A 106 7.10 12.14 -1.02
CA LYS A 106 6.03 11.72 -0.12
C LYS A 106 5.58 10.31 -0.46
N TYR A 107 5.39 9.48 0.55
CA TYR A 107 4.98 8.10 0.35
C TYR A 107 3.67 7.76 1.06
N HIS A 108 2.97 6.75 0.55
CA HIS A 108 1.89 6.06 1.27
C HIS A 108 2.04 4.55 1.07
N VAL A 109 1.41 3.79 1.95
CA VAL A 109 1.53 2.33 2.05
C VAL A 109 0.22 1.71 1.61
N ILE A 110 0.29 0.61 0.85
CA ILE A 110 -0.87 -0.04 0.24
C ILE A 110 -0.72 -1.55 0.42
N PRO A 111 -1.76 -2.28 0.85
CA PRO A 111 -1.78 -3.73 0.80
C PRO A 111 -2.29 -4.19 -0.59
N ARG A 112 -1.69 -5.23 -1.14
CA ARG A 112 -2.01 -5.76 -2.48
C ARG A 112 -1.89 -7.29 -2.51
N THR A 113 -2.38 -7.87 -3.60
CA THR A 113 -2.24 -9.31 -3.89
C THR A 113 -0.85 -9.64 -4.45
N ARG A 114 -0.24 -8.72 -5.20
CA ARG A 114 1.06 -8.88 -5.86
C ARG A 114 1.69 -7.53 -6.21
N PRO A 115 2.99 -7.47 -6.54
CA PRO A 115 3.61 -6.28 -7.12
C PRO A 115 2.85 -5.77 -8.34
N ARG A 116 2.86 -4.45 -8.54
CA ARG A 116 2.47 -3.90 -9.84
C ARG A 116 3.47 -4.37 -10.89
N THR A 117 3.05 -5.24 -11.79
CA THR A 117 3.68 -5.40 -13.09
C THR A 117 3.18 -4.28 -13.99
N SER A 118 4.07 -3.62 -14.74
CA SER A 118 3.64 -2.78 -15.87
C SER A 118 2.72 -3.59 -16.77
N TYR A 119 1.63 -2.95 -17.24
CA TYR A 119 0.79 -3.51 -18.30
C TYR A 119 1.33 -3.05 -19.64
#